data_AF-A0A7J8M253-F1
#
_entry.id   AF-A0A7J8M253-F1
#
_cell.length_a   1.000
_cell.length_b   1.000
_cell.length_c   1.000
_cell.angle_alpha   90.00
_cell.angle_beta   90.00
_cell.angle_gamma   90.00
#
_symmetry.space_group_name_H-M   'P 1'
#
loop_
_entity.id
_entity.type
_entity.pdbx_description
1 polymer ?
#
loop_
_entity_poly.entity_id
_entity_poly.type
_entity_poly.pdbx_seq_one_letter_code
_entity_poly.pdbx_strand_id
1 'polypeptide(L)'
;MKYEQIAELLNGISERFDWEKVMEGDKIIGLKQGKQSISLEPGGQFELSGAPLETLHQTCAEVNSHLYQVKAVAEEMGIGFLGIGFQPKLGLKDIPVMPKGRYEIMRNYMPKVGSLGLDMMFRTCTVQVNLDFSSEADMIRKFRAGLALQPIATALFANSPFTEGKPNGYLSMRSQIWTDTDKDRTGMLPFVFDDSFGFEQYVDYALDVPMYFVYRKKKYIDCTGMTFRVSFYP
;
A
#
# COMPACT_ATOMS: atom_id res chain seq x y z
N MET A 1 14.67 10.43 -2.36
CA MET A 1 13.88 11.56 -2.92
C MET A 1 13.20 12.25 -1.76
N LYS A 2 13.24 13.58 -1.64
CA LYS A 2 12.48 14.32 -0.60
C LYS A 2 11.08 14.67 -1.14
N TYR A 3 10.17 15.12 -0.27
CA TYR A 3 8.82 15.50 -0.69
C TYR A 3 8.82 16.61 -1.75
N GLU A 4 9.72 17.58 -1.66
CA GLU A 4 9.78 18.70 -2.62
C GLU A 4 10.05 18.20 -4.05
N GLN A 5 10.96 17.22 -4.18
CA GLN A 5 11.27 16.57 -5.45
C GLN A 5 10.09 15.73 -5.96
N ILE A 6 9.36 15.05 -5.06
CA ILE A 6 8.16 14.30 -5.43
C ILE A 6 7.07 15.27 -5.90
N ALA A 7 6.90 16.41 -5.25
CA ALA A 7 5.92 17.42 -5.64
C ALA A 7 6.25 18.01 -7.01
N GLU A 8 7.52 18.34 -7.29
CA GLU A 8 7.97 18.78 -8.61
C GLU A 8 7.72 17.71 -9.68
N LEU A 9 8.02 16.44 -9.39
CA LEU A 9 7.74 15.32 -10.28
C LEU A 9 6.24 15.19 -10.58
N LEU A 10 5.38 15.24 -9.56
CA LEU A 10 3.92 15.16 -9.73
C LEU A 10 3.39 16.34 -10.55
N ASN A 11 3.90 17.56 -10.32
CA ASN A 11 3.52 18.72 -11.13
C ASN A 11 3.97 18.56 -12.59
N GLY A 12 5.19 18.09 -12.83
CA GLY A 12 5.70 17.85 -14.18
C GLY A 12 4.90 16.78 -14.93
N ILE A 13 4.50 15.69 -14.27
CA ILE A 13 3.63 14.66 -14.86
C ILE A 13 2.24 15.25 -15.15
N SER A 14 1.67 15.99 -14.20
CA SER A 14 0.36 16.65 -14.35
C SER A 14 0.31 17.57 -15.57
N GLU A 15 1.34 18.39 -15.75
CA GLU A 15 1.38 19.41 -16.81
C GLU A 15 1.71 18.84 -18.19
N ARG A 16 2.50 17.76 -18.27
CA ARG A 16 2.91 17.17 -19.56
C ARG A 16 1.95 16.10 -20.08
N PHE A 17 1.25 15.41 -19.17
CA PHE A 17 0.44 14.24 -19.50
C PHE A 17 -1.01 14.38 -19.04
N ASP A 18 -1.44 15.59 -18.72
CA ASP A 18 -2.84 15.94 -18.40
C ASP A 18 -3.44 15.11 -17.27
N TRP A 19 -2.70 14.95 -16.17
CA TRP A 19 -3.24 14.38 -14.94
C TRP A 19 -3.77 15.48 -14.01
N GLU A 20 -4.91 15.24 -13.38
CA GLU A 20 -5.47 16.17 -12.39
C GLU A 20 -4.75 16.02 -11.04
N LYS A 21 -4.38 17.15 -10.43
CA LYS A 21 -3.67 17.19 -9.15
C LYS A 21 -4.59 16.78 -7.99
N VAL A 22 -4.12 15.87 -7.13
CA VAL A 22 -4.80 15.49 -5.88
C VAL A 22 -4.10 16.17 -4.71
N MET A 23 -4.86 16.96 -3.95
CA MET A 23 -4.33 17.83 -2.90
C MET A 23 -4.80 17.40 -1.50
N GLU A 24 -3.91 17.50 -0.51
CA GLU A 24 -4.24 17.50 0.91
C GLU A 24 -3.75 18.84 1.51
N GLY A 25 -4.70 19.74 1.81
CA GLY A 25 -4.36 21.12 2.11
C GLY A 25 -3.71 21.81 0.90
N ASP A 26 -2.52 22.36 1.10
CA ASP A 26 -1.68 23.01 0.07
C ASP A 26 -0.68 22.03 -0.59
N LYS A 27 -0.69 20.76 -0.20
CA LYS A 27 0.29 19.75 -0.65
C LYS A 27 -0.29 18.87 -1.74
N ILE A 28 0.42 18.75 -2.86
CA ILE A 28 0.12 17.74 -3.88
C ILE A 28 0.57 16.38 -3.37
N ILE A 29 -0.35 15.43 -3.29
CA ILE A 29 -0.11 14.09 -2.70
C ILE A 29 -0.38 12.94 -3.68
N GLY A 30 -0.73 13.29 -4.91
CA GLY A 30 -1.04 12.32 -5.96
C GLY A 30 -1.60 12.99 -7.20
N LEU A 31 -1.97 12.16 -8.16
CA LEU A 31 -2.56 12.52 -9.44
C LEU A 31 -3.72 11.59 -9.76
N LYS A 32 -4.65 12.03 -10.60
CA LYS A 32 -5.73 11.18 -11.14
C LYS A 32 -5.96 11.45 -12.63
N GLN A 33 -6.24 10.40 -13.39
CA GLN A 33 -6.60 10.48 -14.80
C GLN A 33 -7.59 9.36 -15.13
N GLY A 34 -8.84 9.73 -15.39
CA GLY A 34 -9.90 8.74 -15.59
C GLY A 34 -10.05 7.80 -14.39
N LYS A 35 -9.81 6.50 -14.60
CA LYS A 35 -9.86 5.46 -13.55
C LYS A 35 -8.50 5.13 -12.93
N GLN A 36 -7.43 5.83 -13.35
CA GLN A 36 -6.11 5.65 -12.79
C GLN A 36 -5.82 6.72 -11.73
N SER A 37 -5.01 6.38 -10.74
CA SER A 37 -4.46 7.35 -9.81
C SER A 37 -3.01 7.05 -9.46
N ILE A 38 -2.22 8.10 -9.29
CA ILE A 38 -0.89 8.03 -8.70
C ILE A 38 -0.99 8.50 -7.25
N SER A 39 -0.46 7.74 -6.31
CA SER A 39 -0.46 8.08 -4.88
C SER A 39 0.90 7.86 -4.24
N LEU A 40 1.07 8.46 -3.06
CA LEU A 40 2.28 8.33 -2.25
C LEU A 40 2.01 7.52 -0.98
N GLU A 41 2.80 6.48 -0.77
CA GLU A 41 2.91 5.72 0.48
C GLU A 41 3.71 6.51 1.55
N PRO A 42 3.74 6.09 2.83
CA PRO A 42 4.31 6.89 3.92
C PRO A 42 5.74 7.36 3.70
N GLY A 43 6.58 6.52 3.10
CA GLY A 43 7.99 6.81 2.79
C GLY A 43 8.23 7.48 1.43
N GLY A 44 7.16 7.88 0.73
CA GLY A 44 7.24 8.45 -0.62
C GLY A 44 7.41 7.41 -1.72
N GLN A 45 7.10 6.13 -1.45
CA GLN A 45 6.96 5.13 -2.50
C GLN A 45 5.87 5.59 -3.46
N PHE A 46 6.16 5.53 -4.75
CA PHE A 46 5.37 6.14 -5.81
C PHE A 46 4.50 5.06 -6.45
N GLU A 47 3.21 5.13 -6.19
CA GLU A 47 2.26 4.07 -6.52
C GLU A 47 1.42 4.45 -7.73
N LEU A 48 1.18 3.48 -8.62
CA LEU A 48 0.11 3.51 -9.60
C LEU A 48 -1.01 2.57 -9.13
N SER A 49 -2.21 3.13 -8.97
CA SER A 49 -3.45 2.36 -8.97
C SER A 49 -4.04 2.42 -10.38
N GLY A 50 -3.96 1.28 -11.08
CA GLY A 50 -4.39 1.13 -12.46
C GLY A 50 -5.91 1.10 -12.63
N ALA A 51 -6.37 1.27 -13.87
CA ALA A 51 -7.78 1.12 -14.19
C ALA A 51 -8.21 -0.36 -14.07
N PRO A 52 -9.53 -0.62 -13.88
CA PRO A 52 -10.07 -1.95 -14.12
C PRO A 52 -10.01 -2.25 -15.62
N LEU A 53 -9.22 -3.26 -15.99
CA LEU A 53 -8.91 -3.63 -17.36
C LEU A 53 -9.34 -5.07 -17.63
N GLU A 54 -9.69 -5.35 -18.88
CA GLU A 54 -10.24 -6.65 -19.30
C GLU A 54 -9.13 -7.68 -19.55
N THR A 55 -7.95 -7.24 -19.99
CA THR A 55 -6.86 -8.14 -20.41
C THR A 55 -5.50 -7.75 -19.82
N LEU A 56 -4.64 -8.75 -19.64
CA LEU A 56 -3.26 -8.53 -19.20
C LEU A 56 -2.43 -7.71 -20.20
N HIS A 57 -2.78 -7.73 -21.49
CA HIS A 57 -2.13 -6.88 -22.49
C HIS A 57 -2.41 -5.39 -22.23
N GLN A 58 -3.64 -5.05 -21.86
CA GLN A 58 -3.98 -3.70 -21.44
C GLN A 58 -3.25 -3.32 -20.15
N THR A 59 -3.20 -4.22 -19.15
CA THR A 59 -2.44 -3.98 -17.90
C THR A 59 -0.96 -3.72 -18.19
N CYS A 60 -0.35 -4.52 -19.08
CA CYS A 60 1.04 -4.32 -19.46
C CYS A 60 1.24 -2.97 -20.19
N ALA A 61 0.32 -2.59 -21.08
CA ALA A 61 0.38 -1.29 -21.75
C ALA A 61 0.22 -0.12 -20.76
N GLU A 62 -0.65 -0.24 -19.76
CA GLU A 62 -0.85 0.76 -18.71
C GLU A 62 0.39 0.94 -17.85
N VAL A 63 1.00 -0.17 -17.40
CA VAL A 63 2.27 -0.14 -16.65
C VAL A 63 3.38 0.53 -17.47
N ASN A 64 3.52 0.20 -18.76
CA ASN A 64 4.52 0.81 -19.63
C ASN A 64 4.28 2.30 -19.85
N SER A 65 3.02 2.72 -20.02
CA SER A 65 2.66 4.13 -20.17
C SER A 65 3.03 4.92 -18.91
N HIS A 66 2.68 4.41 -17.73
CA HIS A 66 3.06 5.04 -16.46
C HIS A 66 4.58 5.16 -16.30
N LEU A 67 5.32 4.07 -16.54
CA LEU A 67 6.78 4.06 -16.42
C LEU A 67 7.43 5.03 -17.42
N TYR A 68 6.91 5.14 -18.63
CA TYR A 68 7.37 6.12 -19.62
C TYR A 68 7.17 7.55 -19.13
N GLN A 69 5.97 7.90 -18.67
CA GLN A 69 5.63 9.24 -18.20
C GLN A 69 6.48 9.65 -16.99
N VAL A 70 6.63 8.74 -16.01
CA VAL A 70 7.46 8.99 -14.82
C VAL A 70 8.91 9.21 -15.22
N LYS A 71 9.48 8.37 -16.09
CA LYS A 71 10.85 8.52 -16.57
C LYS A 71 11.09 9.83 -17.33
N ALA A 72 10.17 10.20 -18.22
CA ALA A 72 10.28 11.40 -19.04
C ALA A 72 10.43 12.69 -18.21
N VAL A 73 9.87 12.73 -17.00
CA VAL A 73 10.04 13.88 -16.08
C VAL A 73 11.21 13.64 -15.12
N ALA A 74 11.32 12.44 -14.56
CA ALA A 74 12.30 12.14 -13.52
C ALA A 74 13.76 12.20 -14.02
N GLU A 75 14.03 11.84 -15.28
CA GLU A 75 15.38 11.86 -15.84
C GLU A 75 15.95 13.28 -15.90
N GLU A 76 15.13 14.28 -16.22
CA GLU A 76 15.52 15.70 -16.21
C GLU A 76 15.85 16.20 -14.80
N MET A 77 15.27 15.57 -13.78
CA MET A 77 15.50 15.87 -12.37
C MET A 77 16.67 15.08 -11.76
N GLY A 78 17.31 14.20 -12.54
CA GLY A 78 18.36 13.29 -12.05
C GLY A 78 17.82 12.23 -11.08
N ILE A 79 16.56 11.82 -11.25
CA ILE A 79 15.85 10.86 -10.38
C ILE A 79 15.68 9.52 -11.10
N GLY A 80 15.97 8.43 -10.39
CA GLY A 80 15.67 7.06 -10.82
C GLY A 80 14.68 6.35 -9.90
N PHE A 81 14.01 5.33 -10.44
CA PHE A 81 13.07 4.47 -9.70
C PHE A 81 13.62 3.05 -9.57
N LEU A 82 13.41 2.44 -8.40
CA LEU A 82 13.89 1.09 -8.07
C LEU A 82 12.71 0.18 -7.75
N GLY A 83 12.52 -0.87 -8.55
CA GLY A 83 11.54 -1.93 -8.28
C GLY A 83 12.11 -2.98 -7.34
N ILE A 84 11.91 -2.80 -6.02
CA ILE A 84 12.37 -3.74 -4.99
C ILE A 84 11.37 -3.82 -3.85
N GLY A 85 11.23 -4.98 -3.20
CA GLY A 85 10.26 -5.19 -2.13
C GLY A 85 10.59 -4.45 -0.82
N PHE A 86 11.87 -4.13 -0.61
CA PHE A 86 12.35 -3.42 0.59
C PHE A 86 13.53 -2.50 0.26
N GLN A 87 13.55 -1.30 0.82
CA GLN A 87 14.60 -0.30 0.63
C GLN A 87 15.99 -0.88 1.04
N PRO A 88 16.90 -1.11 0.09
CA PRO A 88 18.10 -1.91 0.35
C PRO A 88 19.21 -1.13 1.04
N LYS A 89 19.19 0.22 1.04
CA LYS A 89 20.33 1.05 1.41
C LYS A 89 20.10 1.95 2.61
N LEU A 90 18.92 2.57 2.71
CA LEU A 90 18.64 3.60 3.72
C LEU A 90 18.05 3.00 5.01
N GLY A 91 18.44 3.58 6.14
CA GLY A 91 17.79 3.29 7.42
C GLY A 91 16.44 3.99 7.53
N LEU A 92 15.58 3.54 8.44
CA LEU A 92 14.24 4.11 8.65
C LEU A 92 14.26 5.63 8.89
N LYS A 93 15.23 6.11 9.68
CA LYS A 93 15.41 7.53 10.01
C LYS A 93 15.75 8.42 8.81
N ASP A 94 16.24 7.82 7.72
CA ASP A 94 16.68 8.53 6.51
C ASP A 94 15.57 8.60 5.45
N ILE A 95 14.43 7.94 5.70
CA ILE A 95 13.27 7.94 4.81
C ILE A 95 12.46 9.22 5.05
N PRO A 96 12.08 9.97 3.99
CA PRO A 96 11.19 11.11 4.14
C PRO A 96 9.81 10.67 4.63
N VAL A 97 9.08 11.57 5.28
CA VAL A 97 7.69 11.35 5.68
C VAL A 97 6.79 12.16 4.77
N MET A 98 5.85 11.49 4.09
CA MET A 98 4.89 12.19 3.24
C MET A 98 3.89 12.99 4.07
N PRO A 99 3.52 14.22 3.65
CA PRO A 99 2.67 15.13 4.42
C PRO A 99 1.19 14.74 4.32
N LYS A 100 0.83 13.54 4.82
CA LYS A 100 -0.54 13.01 4.85
C LYS A 100 -0.93 12.72 6.29
N GLY A 101 -1.97 13.38 6.81
CA GLY A 101 -2.36 13.32 8.21
C GLY A 101 -2.69 11.90 8.70
N ARG A 102 -3.21 11.04 7.81
CA ARG A 102 -3.47 9.63 8.13
C ARG A 102 -2.22 8.85 8.56
N TYR A 103 -1.05 9.20 8.03
CA TYR A 103 0.20 8.49 8.31
C TYR A 103 0.77 8.83 9.68
N GLU A 104 0.48 10.01 10.23
CA GLU A 104 0.90 10.37 11.58
C GLU A 104 0.26 9.45 12.63
N ILE A 105 -1.05 9.21 12.50
CA ILE A 105 -1.82 8.30 13.37
C ILE A 105 -1.22 6.89 13.31
N MET A 106 -1.02 6.35 12.11
CA MET A 106 -0.44 5.03 11.93
C MET A 106 0.99 4.94 12.46
N ARG A 107 1.84 5.95 12.22
CA ARG A 107 3.23 5.98 12.70
C ARG A 107 3.31 5.93 14.22
N ASN A 108 2.38 6.60 14.91
CA ASN A 108 2.30 6.58 16.36
C ASN A 108 1.71 5.27 16.90
N TYR A 109 0.92 4.56 16.11
CA TYR A 109 0.29 3.30 16.49
C TYR A 109 1.20 2.08 16.30
N MET A 110 1.92 1.99 15.17
CA MET A 110 2.68 0.78 14.81
C MET A 110 3.61 0.25 15.94
N PRO A 111 4.37 1.09 16.66
CA PRO A 111 5.23 0.61 17.75
C PRO A 111 4.48 -0.06 18.92
N LYS A 112 3.16 0.12 19.01
CA LYS A 112 2.32 -0.47 20.06
C LYS A 112 1.89 -1.92 19.74
N VAL A 113 1.99 -2.34 18.46
CA VAL A 113 1.42 -3.61 17.97
C VAL A 113 2.41 -4.54 17.28
N GLY A 114 3.60 -4.05 16.93
CA GLY A 114 4.67 -4.84 16.33
C GLY A 114 5.97 -4.05 16.23
N SER A 115 7.09 -4.73 15.99
CA SER A 115 8.39 -4.06 15.87
C SER A 115 8.71 -3.62 14.43
N LEU A 116 8.05 -4.20 13.42
CA LEU A 116 8.35 -3.98 12.00
C LEU A 116 7.29 -3.14 11.28
N GLY A 117 6.22 -2.71 11.95
CA GLY A 117 5.15 -1.94 11.30
C GLY A 117 5.59 -0.59 10.72
N LEU A 118 6.61 0.06 11.30
CA LEU A 118 7.20 1.25 10.70
C LEU A 118 7.99 0.92 9.43
N ASP A 119 8.67 -0.22 9.38
CA ASP A 119 9.38 -0.65 8.19
C ASP A 119 8.44 -1.03 7.06
N MET A 120 7.29 -1.63 7.38
CA MET A 120 6.19 -1.84 6.44
C MET A 120 5.81 -0.51 5.78
N MET A 121 5.49 0.50 6.59
CA MET A 121 5.03 1.81 6.11
C MET A 121 6.06 2.53 5.24
N PHE A 122 7.33 2.55 5.66
CA PHE A 122 8.32 3.47 5.12
C PHE A 122 9.32 2.82 4.15
N ARG A 123 9.50 1.49 4.21
CA ARG A 123 10.58 0.82 3.49
C ARG A 123 10.13 -0.29 2.57
N THR A 124 8.84 -0.63 2.48
CA THR A 124 8.35 -1.67 1.56
C THR A 124 7.67 -1.12 0.31
N CYS A 125 7.71 -1.90 -0.78
CA CYS A 125 6.89 -1.71 -1.99
C CYS A 125 6.19 -3.04 -2.34
N THR A 126 5.12 -2.97 -3.13
CA THR A 126 4.41 -4.17 -3.62
C THR A 126 3.99 -4.00 -5.06
N VAL A 127 3.76 -5.14 -5.72
CA VAL A 127 2.85 -5.23 -6.88
C VAL A 127 1.65 -6.05 -6.43
N GLN A 128 0.44 -5.60 -6.77
CA GLN A 128 -0.82 -6.22 -6.36
C GLN A 128 -1.77 -6.26 -7.55
N VAL A 129 -2.65 -7.27 -7.56
CA VAL A 129 -3.77 -7.36 -8.49
C VAL A 129 -5.09 -7.35 -7.72
N ASN A 130 -6.10 -6.67 -8.26
CA ASN A 130 -7.46 -6.67 -7.75
C ASN A 130 -8.34 -7.48 -8.70
N LEU A 131 -9.16 -8.39 -8.19
CA LEU A 131 -9.98 -9.31 -8.98
C LEU A 131 -11.43 -9.32 -8.48
N ASP A 132 -12.38 -9.35 -9.41
CA ASP A 132 -13.81 -9.39 -9.09
C ASP A 132 -14.29 -10.79 -8.70
N PHE A 133 -15.46 -10.85 -8.07
CA PHE A 133 -16.23 -12.07 -7.80
C PHE A 133 -17.69 -11.89 -8.21
N SER A 134 -18.34 -12.98 -8.62
CA SER A 134 -19.72 -12.95 -9.13
C SER A 134 -20.80 -13.25 -8.08
N SER A 135 -20.40 -13.82 -6.94
CA SER A 135 -21.29 -14.23 -5.84
C SER A 135 -20.49 -14.46 -4.57
N GLU A 136 -21.17 -14.63 -3.43
CA GLU A 136 -20.53 -15.02 -2.17
C GLU A 136 -19.77 -16.35 -2.30
N ALA A 137 -20.37 -17.34 -2.97
CA ALA A 137 -19.73 -18.63 -3.21
C ALA A 137 -18.44 -18.51 -4.06
N ASP A 138 -18.45 -17.65 -5.09
CA ASP A 138 -17.26 -17.37 -5.90
C ASP A 138 -16.19 -16.61 -5.08
N MET A 139 -16.61 -15.63 -4.27
CA MET A 139 -15.73 -14.91 -3.33
C MET A 139 -15.04 -15.88 -2.38
N ILE A 140 -15.78 -16.77 -1.70
CA ILE A 140 -15.23 -17.76 -0.77
C ILE A 140 -14.17 -18.64 -1.46
N ARG A 141 -14.48 -19.15 -2.66
CA ARG A 141 -13.56 -20.00 -3.44
C ARG A 141 -12.28 -19.24 -3.79
N LYS A 142 -12.40 -18.01 -4.29
CA LYS A 142 -11.27 -17.15 -4.65
C LYS A 142 -10.44 -16.75 -3.43
N PHE A 143 -11.07 -16.45 -2.31
CA PHE A 143 -10.38 -16.08 -1.08
C PHE A 143 -9.57 -17.25 -0.53
N ARG A 144 -10.16 -18.45 -0.42
CA ARG A 144 -9.46 -19.67 -0.01
C ARG A 144 -8.29 -20.00 -0.94
N ALA A 145 -8.50 -19.93 -2.26
CA ALA A 145 -7.43 -20.15 -3.24
C ALA A 145 -6.31 -19.11 -3.11
N GLY A 146 -6.68 -17.83 -2.99
CA GLY A 146 -5.74 -16.72 -2.82
C GLY A 146 -4.86 -16.90 -1.59
N LEU A 147 -5.46 -17.16 -0.42
CA LEU A 147 -4.71 -17.40 0.83
C LEU A 147 -3.78 -18.62 0.71
N ALA A 148 -4.28 -19.75 0.22
CA ALA A 148 -3.49 -20.97 0.11
C ALA A 148 -2.27 -20.82 -0.83
N LEU A 149 -2.42 -20.05 -1.91
CA LEU A 149 -1.38 -19.86 -2.92
C LEU A 149 -0.50 -18.62 -2.66
N GLN A 150 -0.87 -17.74 -1.73
CA GLN A 150 -0.13 -16.50 -1.44
C GLN A 150 1.35 -16.73 -1.08
N PRO A 151 1.73 -17.79 -0.31
CA PRO A 151 3.14 -18.08 -0.04
C PRO A 151 3.91 -18.50 -1.30
N ILE A 152 3.26 -19.18 -2.25
CA ILE A 152 3.88 -19.56 -3.53
C ILE A 152 4.16 -18.31 -4.36
N ALA A 153 3.18 -17.40 -4.48
CA ALA A 153 3.37 -16.11 -5.13
C ALA A 153 4.49 -15.30 -4.46
N THR A 154 4.54 -15.30 -3.12
CA THR A 154 5.60 -14.62 -2.37
C THR A 154 6.99 -15.17 -2.68
N ALA A 155 7.13 -16.49 -2.84
CA ALA A 155 8.39 -17.13 -3.21
C ALA A 155 8.82 -16.80 -4.65
N LEU A 156 7.88 -16.84 -5.61
CA LEU A 156 8.13 -16.49 -7.03
C LEU A 156 8.59 -15.03 -7.20
N PHE A 157 8.04 -14.12 -6.39
CA PHE A 157 8.30 -12.67 -6.49
C PHE A 157 9.23 -12.16 -5.38
N ALA A 158 9.95 -13.03 -4.68
CA ALA A 158 10.86 -12.63 -3.60
C ALA A 158 11.99 -11.73 -4.13
N ASN A 159 11.99 -10.47 -3.71
CA ASN A 159 12.89 -9.44 -4.24
C ASN A 159 13.27 -8.41 -3.16
N SER A 160 13.73 -8.86 -1.98
CA SER A 160 14.18 -7.93 -0.92
C SER A 160 15.27 -8.50 0.01
N PRO A 161 16.45 -8.87 -0.52
CA PRO A 161 17.48 -9.57 0.26
C PRO A 161 18.46 -8.66 1.01
N PHE A 162 18.31 -7.33 0.91
CA PHE A 162 19.25 -6.38 1.52
C PHE A 162 18.55 -5.44 2.52
N THR A 163 19.27 -5.09 3.58
CA THR A 163 18.92 -4.02 4.53
C THR A 163 20.17 -3.20 4.80
N GLU A 164 20.08 -1.88 4.66
CA GLU A 164 21.17 -0.93 4.98
C GLU A 164 22.52 -1.29 4.34
N GLY A 165 22.46 -1.74 3.08
CA GLY A 165 23.61 -2.07 2.24
C GLY A 165 24.19 -3.47 2.44
N LYS A 166 23.57 -4.33 3.25
CA LYS A 166 24.06 -5.69 3.54
C LYS A 166 22.97 -6.76 3.34
N PRO A 167 23.34 -8.01 3.01
CA PRO A 167 22.41 -9.13 3.03
C PRO A 167 21.73 -9.26 4.40
N ASN A 168 20.40 -9.44 4.41
CA ASN A 168 19.60 -9.46 5.64
C ASN A 168 19.16 -10.87 6.08
N GLY A 169 19.53 -11.91 5.33
CA GLY A 169 19.20 -13.31 5.63
C GLY A 169 17.85 -13.79 5.08
N TYR A 170 17.08 -12.93 4.40
CA TYR A 170 15.80 -13.28 3.79
C TYR A 170 15.86 -13.13 2.26
N LEU A 171 15.02 -13.88 1.55
CA LEU A 171 14.74 -13.61 0.14
C LEU A 171 13.67 -12.52 0.00
N SER A 172 12.70 -12.53 0.93
CA SER A 172 11.63 -11.54 1.03
C SER A 172 11.57 -10.94 2.43
N MET A 173 12.46 -10.00 2.75
CA MET A 173 12.36 -9.21 3.99
C MET A 173 11.01 -8.48 4.06
N ARG A 174 10.50 -8.02 2.92
CA ARG A 174 9.14 -7.47 2.82
C ARG A 174 8.10 -8.41 3.44
N SER A 175 8.13 -9.71 3.10
CA SER A 175 7.16 -10.66 3.63
C SER A 175 7.35 -10.91 5.12
N GLN A 176 8.60 -10.97 5.59
CA GLN A 176 8.92 -11.12 7.01
C GLN A 176 8.37 -9.95 7.83
N ILE A 177 8.49 -8.72 7.32
CA ILE A 177 7.99 -7.51 7.99
C ILE A 177 6.49 -7.61 8.31
N TRP A 178 5.70 -8.18 7.41
CA TRP A 178 4.25 -8.32 7.59
C TRP A 178 3.86 -9.28 8.73
N THR A 179 4.75 -10.17 9.18
CA THR A 179 4.48 -11.08 10.31
C THR A 179 4.61 -10.41 11.67
N ASP A 180 5.26 -9.24 11.74
CA ASP A 180 5.46 -8.47 12.97
C ASP A 180 5.08 -6.98 12.78
N THR A 181 4.03 -6.77 11.97
CA THR A 181 3.43 -5.45 11.73
C THR A 181 2.30 -5.18 12.72
N ASP A 182 1.23 -5.98 12.68
CA ASP A 182 0.09 -5.89 13.59
C ASP A 182 -0.75 -7.17 13.44
N LYS A 183 -0.74 -8.02 14.48
CA LYS A 183 -1.43 -9.32 14.48
C LYS A 183 -2.95 -9.22 14.27
N ASP A 184 -3.57 -8.08 14.54
CA ASP A 184 -5.04 -7.94 14.47
C ASP A 184 -5.51 -7.77 13.02
N ARG A 185 -4.63 -7.31 12.11
CA ARG A 185 -4.97 -6.98 10.71
C ARG A 185 -4.09 -7.67 9.67
N THR A 186 -3.28 -8.64 10.06
CA THR A 186 -2.39 -9.39 9.15
C THR A 186 -2.54 -10.89 9.33
N GLY A 187 -1.90 -11.65 8.45
CA GLY A 187 -1.79 -13.10 8.54
C GLY A 187 -2.63 -13.85 7.49
N MET A 188 -2.81 -15.13 7.74
CA MET A 188 -3.40 -16.09 6.80
C MET A 188 -4.91 -16.29 6.96
N LEU A 189 -5.54 -15.56 7.89
CA LEU A 189 -6.99 -15.58 8.14
C LEU A 189 -7.60 -16.99 8.13
N PRO A 190 -7.19 -17.90 9.03
CA PRO A 190 -7.56 -19.32 8.97
C PRO A 190 -9.08 -19.57 8.96
N PHE A 191 -9.86 -18.68 9.59
CA PHE A 191 -11.32 -18.75 9.63
C PHE A 191 -11.97 -18.69 8.24
N VAL A 192 -11.27 -18.21 7.21
CA VAL A 192 -11.74 -18.25 5.81
C VAL A 192 -11.95 -19.69 5.31
N PHE A 193 -11.31 -20.67 5.94
CA PHE A 193 -11.43 -22.08 5.62
C PHE A 193 -12.51 -22.82 6.42
N ASP A 194 -13.15 -22.15 7.39
CA ASP A 194 -14.26 -22.73 8.14
C ASP A 194 -15.49 -22.91 7.23
N ASP A 195 -16.29 -23.94 7.46
CA ASP A 195 -17.51 -24.21 6.68
C ASP A 195 -18.55 -23.07 6.79
N SER A 196 -18.50 -22.31 7.89
CA SER A 196 -19.37 -21.15 8.15
C SER A 196 -18.95 -19.88 7.41
N PHE A 197 -17.78 -19.87 6.76
CA PHE A 197 -17.23 -18.64 6.21
C PHE A 197 -18.08 -18.05 5.07
N GLY A 198 -18.37 -16.76 5.19
CA GLY A 198 -19.05 -15.93 4.20
C GLY A 198 -18.81 -14.44 4.49
N PHE A 199 -19.60 -13.58 3.86
CA PHE A 199 -19.53 -12.13 4.06
C PHE A 199 -19.79 -11.76 5.52
N GLU A 200 -20.74 -12.40 6.18
CA GLU A 200 -21.11 -12.13 7.58
C GLU A 200 -19.92 -12.29 8.52
N GLN A 201 -19.22 -13.44 8.46
CA GLN A 201 -18.05 -13.70 9.29
C GLN A 201 -16.88 -12.74 8.97
N TYR A 202 -16.71 -12.35 7.70
CA TYR A 202 -15.69 -11.36 7.34
C TYR A 202 -16.04 -9.96 7.87
N VAL A 203 -17.32 -9.57 7.86
CA VAL A 203 -17.81 -8.33 8.45
C VAL A 203 -17.57 -8.35 9.96
N ASP A 204 -17.90 -9.43 10.66
CA ASP A 204 -17.64 -9.55 12.10
C ASP A 204 -16.15 -9.43 12.43
N TYR A 205 -15.28 -10.13 11.66
CA TYR A 205 -13.84 -9.95 11.76
C TYR A 205 -13.44 -8.48 11.62
N ALA A 206 -13.89 -7.81 10.55
CA ALA A 206 -13.54 -6.42 10.27
C ALA A 206 -14.09 -5.43 11.32
N LEU A 207 -15.25 -5.72 11.91
CA LEU A 207 -15.86 -4.90 12.97
C LEU A 207 -15.01 -4.91 14.25
N ASP A 208 -14.30 -6.01 14.51
CA ASP A 208 -13.47 -6.21 15.69
C ASP A 208 -12.00 -5.82 15.49
N VAL A 209 -11.53 -5.62 14.25
CA VAL A 209 -10.22 -5.04 13.98
C VAL A 209 -10.15 -3.61 14.53
N PRO A 210 -9.13 -3.25 15.35
CA PRO A 210 -8.99 -1.89 15.85
C PRO A 210 -8.87 -0.86 14.73
N MET A 211 -9.62 0.23 14.86
CA MET A 211 -9.62 1.34 13.90
C MET A 211 -8.31 2.12 13.98
N TYR A 212 -7.93 2.77 12.87
CA TYR A 212 -6.92 3.83 12.91
C TYR A 212 -7.55 5.19 13.09
N PHE A 213 -8.50 5.54 12.21
CA PHE A 213 -9.09 6.86 12.19
C PHE A 213 -10.48 6.86 11.60
N VAL A 214 -11.21 7.96 11.84
CA VAL A 214 -12.36 8.36 11.02
C VAL A 214 -12.06 9.65 10.28
N TYR A 215 -12.53 9.75 9.03
CA TYR A 215 -12.43 10.98 8.26
C TYR A 215 -13.69 11.83 8.45
N ARG A 216 -13.53 13.04 9.00
CA ARG A 216 -14.63 13.99 9.27
C ARG A 216 -14.17 15.41 8.99
N LYS A 217 -14.98 16.19 8.28
CA LYS A 217 -14.71 17.61 7.97
C LYS A 217 -13.28 17.85 7.44
N LYS A 218 -12.84 16.99 6.50
CA LYS A 218 -11.50 16.99 5.90
C LYS A 218 -10.33 16.73 6.86
N LYS A 219 -10.59 16.13 8.02
CA LYS A 219 -9.58 15.78 9.03
C LYS A 219 -9.64 14.29 9.37
N TYR A 220 -8.48 13.74 9.67
CA TYR A 220 -8.34 12.39 10.24
C TYR A 220 -8.41 12.51 11.76
N ILE A 221 -9.37 11.84 12.39
CA ILE A 221 -9.53 11.79 13.84
C ILE A 221 -8.98 10.44 14.30
N ASP A 222 -8.01 10.44 15.22
CA ASP A 222 -7.43 9.23 15.79
C ASP A 222 -8.48 8.43 16.56
N CYS A 223 -8.68 7.18 16.16
CA CYS A 223 -9.58 6.21 16.79
C CYS A 223 -8.82 4.93 17.21
N THR A 224 -7.51 5.01 17.36
CA THR A 224 -6.70 3.87 17.78
C THR A 224 -7.14 3.38 19.17
N GLY A 225 -7.20 2.06 19.32
CA GLY A 225 -7.73 1.42 20.53
C GLY A 225 -9.26 1.32 20.58
N MET A 226 -9.99 1.83 19.58
CA MET A 226 -11.43 1.62 19.40
C MET A 226 -11.68 0.61 18.28
N THR A 227 -12.83 -0.08 18.31
CA THR A 227 -13.28 -0.95 17.22
C THR A 227 -14.49 -0.33 16.52
N PHE A 228 -14.75 -0.76 15.28
CA PHE A 228 -15.91 -0.29 14.53
C PHE A 228 -17.21 -0.74 15.20
N ARG A 229 -17.21 -1.91 15.86
CA ARG A 229 -18.35 -2.44 16.64
C ARG A 229 -18.85 -1.48 17.72
N VAL A 230 -17.94 -0.82 18.44
CA VAL A 230 -18.28 0.09 19.56
C VAL A 230 -18.64 1.50 19.06
N SER A 231 -18.23 1.87 17.84
CA SER A 231 -18.24 3.26 17.36
C SER A 231 -19.56 3.73 16.72
N PHE A 232 -20.62 2.90 16.72
CA PHE A 232 -21.93 3.21 16.11
C PHE A 232 -23.12 3.26 17.08
N TYR A 233 -22.88 3.24 18.39
CA TYR A 233 -23.91 3.66 19.34
C TYR A 233 -23.77 5.17 19.59
N PRO A 234 -24.77 5.99 19.20
CA PRO A 234 -24.76 7.44 19.44
C PRO A 234 -24.77 7.80 20.94
#